data_AF-A0AAV6YZV0-F1
#
_entry.id   AF-A0AAV6YZV0-F1
#
_cell.length_a   1.000
_cell.length_b   1.000
_cell.length_c   1.000
_cell.angle_alpha   90.00
_cell.angle_beta   90.00
_cell.angle_gamma   90.00
#
_symmetry.space_group_name_H-M   'P 1'
#
loop_
_entity.id
_entity.type
_entity.pdbx_description
1 polymer ?
#
loop_
_entity_poly.entity_id
_entity_poly.type
_entity_poly.pdbx_seq_one_letter_code
_entity_poly.pdbx_strand_id
1 'polypeptide(L)'
;MRSSFVSLLLLAWSSSALSSSSCEGLLENRCNFICDCWSCSDERDCGYHRDSPVWGRPFSCDFEHDDCGWRDISTSDYRWVRDQRSSPLWTSRPHADHTLGNRWGWFMMAEGKSGKSAVSARLQSPVLRDAAATCEIHVHYHMSASDSPRVNGSLSLHLADRTQTLTLWESGQDSAQTWRRALVFTGRIPGDFQIILTASRDALSHGDFAVDDLEFRHCSLQGIT
;
A
#
# COMPACT_ATOMS: atom_id res chain seq x y z
N MET A 1 -59.48 56.30 -5.75
CA MET A 1 -58.04 56.65 -5.85
C MET A 1 -57.30 55.96 -4.71
N ARG A 2 -56.10 55.44 -5.02
CA ARG A 2 -55.14 54.69 -4.18
C ARG A 2 -55.36 53.18 -4.04
N SER A 3 -54.83 52.52 -5.07
CA SER A 3 -54.20 51.21 -5.11
C SER A 3 -53.24 50.95 -3.93
N SER A 4 -53.26 49.72 -3.40
CA SER A 4 -52.10 49.08 -2.79
C SER A 4 -52.16 47.56 -3.04
N PHE A 5 -51.18 47.10 -3.81
CA PHE A 5 -50.88 45.71 -4.13
C PHE A 5 -50.35 45.00 -2.88
N VAL A 6 -50.79 43.76 -2.63
CA VAL A 6 -50.16 42.86 -1.67
C VAL A 6 -49.60 41.67 -2.47
N SER A 7 -48.28 41.68 -2.66
CA SER A 7 -47.55 40.56 -3.27
C SER A 7 -47.52 39.36 -2.32
N LEU A 8 -48.07 38.22 -2.76
CA LEU A 8 -47.82 36.93 -2.13
C LEU A 8 -46.42 36.45 -2.51
N LEU A 9 -45.49 36.46 -1.56
CA LEU A 9 -44.22 35.73 -1.67
C LEU A 9 -44.47 34.23 -1.43
N LEU A 10 -44.37 33.43 -2.49
CA LEU A 10 -44.25 31.99 -2.39
C LEU A 10 -42.81 31.66 -1.98
N LEU A 11 -42.61 31.23 -0.74
CA LEU A 11 -41.34 30.65 -0.29
C LEU A 11 -41.21 29.24 -0.87
N ALA A 12 -40.44 29.11 -1.94
CA ALA A 12 -40.01 27.82 -2.45
C ALA A 12 -39.08 27.17 -1.40
N TRP A 13 -39.52 26.06 -0.82
CA TRP A 13 -38.67 25.20 0.00
C TRP A 13 -37.73 24.44 -0.95
N SER A 14 -36.51 24.93 -1.11
CA SER A 14 -35.44 24.09 -1.64
C SER A 14 -35.02 23.14 -0.52
N SER A 15 -35.46 21.89 -0.58
CA SER A 15 -34.89 20.79 0.19
C SER A 15 -33.47 20.54 -0.32
N SER A 16 -32.51 21.33 0.15
CA SER A 16 -31.11 20.99 0.05
C SER A 16 -30.90 19.78 0.96
N ALA A 17 -30.91 18.59 0.36
CA ALA A 17 -30.42 17.39 1.02
C ALA A 17 -29.01 17.71 1.56
N LEU A 18 -28.86 17.67 2.88
CA LEU A 18 -27.55 17.65 3.52
C LEU A 18 -26.85 16.38 3.04
N SER A 19 -26.03 16.49 1.99
CA SER A 19 -25.02 15.47 1.70
C SER A 19 -23.91 15.64 2.74
N SER A 20 -24.14 15.19 3.97
CA SER A 20 -23.07 15.04 4.95
C SER A 20 -22.23 13.83 4.57
N SER A 21 -21.39 13.97 3.54
CA SER A 21 -20.46 12.94 3.10
C SER A 21 -19.10 13.01 3.81
N SER A 22 -18.93 13.90 4.80
CA SER A 22 -17.68 13.96 5.55
C SER A 22 -17.80 13.07 6.77
N CYS A 23 -17.27 11.85 6.66
CA CYS A 23 -16.87 11.10 7.83
C CYS A 23 -15.62 11.77 8.41
N GLU A 24 -15.80 12.95 9.00
CA GLU A 24 -14.78 13.62 9.81
C GLU A 24 -14.71 12.93 11.17
N GLY A 25 -14.32 11.66 11.13
CA GLY A 25 -13.84 10.96 12.32
C GLY A 25 -12.52 11.59 12.76
N LEU A 26 -12.23 11.50 14.06
CA LEU A 26 -10.93 11.88 14.62
C LEU A 26 -9.82 11.22 13.80
N LEU A 27 -8.66 11.88 13.67
CA LEU A 27 -7.48 11.32 12.98
C LEU A 27 -7.08 9.92 13.52
N GLU A 28 -7.47 9.63 14.76
CA GLU A 28 -7.30 8.37 15.49
C GLU A 28 -8.07 7.20 14.85
N ASN A 29 -9.14 7.48 14.11
CA ASN A 29 -9.97 6.47 13.44
C ASN A 29 -9.54 6.20 12.00
N ARG A 30 -8.51 6.89 11.51
CA ARG A 30 -7.96 6.62 10.18
C ARG A 30 -6.88 5.55 10.25
N CYS A 31 -6.99 4.57 9.38
CA CYS A 31 -6.05 3.48 9.18
C CYS A 31 -5.83 2.65 10.45
N ASN A 32 -6.91 2.41 11.19
CA ASN A 32 -6.93 1.61 12.41
C ASN A 32 -7.43 0.16 12.16
N PHE A 33 -7.59 -0.23 10.90
CA PHE A 33 -8.11 -1.53 10.47
C PHE A 33 -9.58 -1.80 10.87
N ILE A 34 -10.34 -0.76 11.20
CA ILE A 34 -11.76 -0.83 11.56
C ILE A 34 -12.53 0.13 10.65
N CYS A 35 -13.62 -0.34 10.05
CA CYS A 35 -14.53 0.54 9.32
C CYS A 35 -15.44 1.29 10.28
N ASP A 36 -15.03 2.49 10.72
CA ASP A 36 -15.87 3.34 11.58
C ASP A 36 -16.91 4.09 10.74
N CYS A 37 -16.57 4.42 9.49
CA CYS A 37 -17.48 5.08 8.57
C CYS A 37 -18.40 4.07 7.85
N TRP A 38 -19.64 4.47 7.55
CA TRP A 38 -20.58 3.68 6.72
C TRP A 38 -19.97 3.22 5.39
N SER A 39 -19.03 4.02 4.85
CA SER A 39 -18.34 3.68 3.60
C SER A 39 -16.93 3.12 3.72
N CYS A 40 -16.43 2.92 4.94
CA CYS A 40 -15.03 2.64 5.25
C CYS A 40 -14.09 3.66 4.59
N SER A 41 -14.53 4.93 4.52
CA SER A 41 -13.77 6.02 3.88
C SER A 41 -12.53 6.41 4.68
N ASP A 42 -12.59 6.23 5.98
CA ASP A 42 -11.50 6.34 6.95
C ASP A 42 -10.31 5.42 6.63
N GLU A 43 -10.59 4.27 6.01
CA GLU A 43 -9.63 3.20 5.75
C GLU A 43 -9.21 3.08 4.27
N ARG A 44 -9.81 3.88 3.38
CA ARG A 44 -9.59 3.76 1.93
C ARG A 44 -8.13 3.98 1.54
N ASP A 45 -7.49 5.00 2.12
CA ASP A 45 -6.12 5.39 1.77
C ASP A 45 -5.04 4.52 2.41
N CYS A 46 -5.40 3.38 3.00
CA CYS A 46 -4.47 2.43 3.62
C CYS A 46 -4.80 0.97 3.29
N GLY A 47 -5.51 0.76 2.17
CA GLY A 47 -5.72 -0.56 1.57
C GLY A 47 -7.15 -1.08 1.68
N TYR A 48 -8.13 -0.33 2.21
CA TYR A 48 -9.51 -0.81 2.12
C TYR A 48 -10.12 -0.54 0.73
N HIS A 49 -10.30 -1.59 -0.08
CA HIS A 49 -11.05 -1.53 -1.34
C HIS A 49 -12.40 -2.25 -1.23
N ARG A 50 -13.48 -1.55 -1.61
CA ARG A 50 -14.87 -2.03 -1.56
C ARG A 50 -15.17 -3.23 -2.47
N ASP A 51 -14.27 -3.54 -3.41
CA ASP A 51 -14.54 -4.47 -4.52
C ASP A 51 -14.09 -5.93 -4.26
N SER A 52 -13.54 -6.26 -3.09
CA SER A 52 -13.22 -7.66 -2.73
C SER A 52 -14.36 -8.34 -1.95
N PRO A 53 -15.17 -9.26 -2.51
CA PRO A 53 -16.52 -9.56 -2.02
C PRO A 53 -16.65 -10.43 -0.74
N VAL A 54 -15.61 -10.62 0.08
CA VAL A 54 -15.67 -11.51 1.26
C VAL A 54 -15.90 -10.72 2.55
N TRP A 55 -16.57 -11.27 3.57
CA TRP A 55 -16.66 -10.64 4.89
C TRP A 55 -15.39 -10.95 5.70
N GLY A 56 -14.73 -9.95 6.30
CA GLY A 56 -13.39 -10.10 6.90
C GLY A 56 -12.24 -9.77 5.93
N ARG A 57 -12.42 -8.70 5.12
CA ARG A 57 -11.54 -8.34 4.00
C ARG A 57 -10.15 -7.90 4.48
N PRO A 58 -9.07 -8.34 3.84
CA PRO A 58 -7.76 -7.75 4.03
C PRO A 58 -7.79 -6.26 3.66
N PHE A 59 -6.99 -5.45 4.34
CA PHE A 59 -6.62 -4.13 3.85
C PHE A 59 -5.50 -4.37 2.85
N SER A 60 -5.82 -4.31 1.56
CA SER A 60 -4.97 -4.69 0.44
C SER A 60 -4.63 -3.49 -0.44
N CYS A 61 -3.38 -3.39 -0.88
CA CYS A 61 -2.99 -2.52 -1.99
C CYS A 61 -2.44 -3.37 -3.13
N ASP A 62 -3.20 -3.46 -4.21
CA ASP A 62 -2.87 -4.16 -5.46
C ASP A 62 -2.25 -3.23 -6.50
N PHE A 63 -2.09 -1.94 -6.19
CA PHE A 63 -1.58 -0.91 -7.08
C PHE A 63 -2.35 -0.73 -8.40
N GLU A 64 -3.56 -1.29 -8.57
CA GLU A 64 -4.26 -1.27 -9.87
C GLU A 64 -4.86 0.10 -10.21
N HIS A 65 -5.27 0.85 -9.18
CA HIS A 65 -5.91 2.15 -9.34
C HIS A 65 -4.96 3.29 -8.96
N ASP A 66 -4.36 3.20 -7.78
CA ASP A 66 -3.44 4.18 -7.20
C ASP A 66 -2.43 3.48 -6.29
N ASP A 67 -1.61 4.25 -5.58
CA ASP A 67 -0.57 3.71 -4.70
C ASP A 67 -1.12 3.35 -3.30
N CYS A 68 -2.43 3.46 -3.07
CA CYS A 68 -3.13 3.25 -1.78
C CYS A 68 -2.47 3.99 -0.61
N GLY A 69 -1.98 5.20 -0.88
CA GLY A 69 -1.28 6.06 0.07
C GLY A 69 0.17 5.65 0.39
N TRP A 70 0.69 4.57 -0.20
CA TRP A 70 2.12 4.26 -0.16
C TRP A 70 2.91 5.30 -0.93
N ARG A 71 4.13 5.57 -0.46
CA ARG A 71 5.01 6.59 -1.06
C ARG A 71 6.45 6.16 -1.08
N ASP A 72 7.14 6.44 -2.18
CA ASP A 72 8.59 6.35 -2.22
C ASP A 72 9.21 7.44 -1.32
N ILE A 73 10.13 7.02 -0.45
CA ILE A 73 10.91 7.91 0.44
C ILE A 73 12.41 7.74 0.19
N SER A 74 12.78 7.30 -1.02
CA SER A 74 14.16 7.04 -1.38
C SER A 74 14.93 8.36 -1.51
N THR A 75 16.17 8.38 -1.04
CA THR A 75 17.06 9.55 -1.15
C THR A 75 18.02 9.47 -2.33
N SER A 76 18.01 8.34 -3.03
CA SER A 76 18.85 8.06 -4.19
C SER A 76 18.02 7.96 -5.47
N ASP A 77 18.69 7.92 -6.62
CA ASP A 77 18.03 7.68 -7.92
C ASP A 77 17.46 6.26 -8.06
N TYR A 78 17.78 5.35 -7.12
CA TYR A 78 17.15 4.05 -6.99
C TYR A 78 15.93 4.19 -6.08
N ARG A 79 14.75 4.06 -6.67
CA ARG A 79 13.46 4.41 -6.06
C ARG A 79 12.37 3.44 -6.49
N TRP A 80 11.30 3.36 -5.71
CA TRP A 80 10.10 2.64 -6.10
C TRP A 80 9.29 3.48 -7.08
N VAL A 81 8.83 2.83 -8.15
CA VAL A 81 7.93 3.40 -9.13
C VAL A 81 6.80 2.42 -9.38
N ARG A 82 5.59 2.95 -9.51
CA ARG A 82 4.46 2.17 -10.00
C ARG A 82 4.65 1.96 -11.50
N ASP A 83 4.69 0.71 -11.93
CA ASP A 83 4.95 0.34 -13.32
C ASP A 83 3.92 -0.68 -13.81
N GLN A 84 3.66 -0.65 -15.12
CA GLN A 84 2.98 -1.74 -15.82
C GLN A 84 4.00 -2.37 -16.73
N ARG A 85 4.17 -3.69 -16.66
CA ARG A 85 4.98 -4.50 -17.58
C ARG A 85 6.17 -3.76 -18.24
N SER A 86 7.37 -4.21 -17.94
CA SER A 86 8.55 -3.79 -18.69
C SER A 86 8.55 -4.17 -20.17
N SER A 87 9.27 -3.37 -20.97
CA SER A 87 9.56 -3.69 -22.37
C SER A 87 10.07 -5.14 -22.52
N PRO A 88 9.71 -5.86 -23.61
CA PRO A 88 10.12 -7.26 -23.81
C PRO A 88 11.64 -7.46 -23.91
N LEU A 89 12.42 -6.37 -23.95
CA LEU A 89 13.87 -6.36 -23.88
C LEU A 89 14.42 -6.59 -22.45
N TRP A 90 13.57 -6.50 -21.42
CA TRP A 90 13.95 -6.65 -20.01
C TRP A 90 13.46 -8.00 -19.50
N THR A 91 14.32 -9.02 -19.56
CA THR A 91 14.00 -10.42 -19.28
C THR A 91 13.95 -10.77 -17.80
N SER A 92 14.46 -9.92 -16.91
CA SER A 92 14.50 -10.13 -15.45
C SER A 92 13.32 -9.51 -14.68
N ARG A 93 12.43 -8.81 -15.37
CA ARG A 93 11.27 -8.17 -14.75
C ARG A 93 10.03 -9.05 -14.87
N PRO A 94 9.05 -8.92 -13.94
CA PRO A 94 7.83 -9.71 -13.99
C PRO A 94 7.12 -9.58 -15.36
N HIS A 95 6.81 -10.71 -15.98
CA HIS A 95 6.10 -10.75 -17.27
C HIS A 95 4.60 -10.45 -17.16
N ALA A 96 4.04 -10.65 -15.96
CA ALA A 96 2.65 -10.41 -15.63
C ALA A 96 2.56 -9.91 -14.18
N ASP A 97 1.61 -9.02 -14.00
CA ASP A 97 1.12 -8.60 -12.69
C ASP A 97 0.56 -9.80 -11.91
N HIS A 98 0.71 -9.80 -10.58
CA HIS A 98 0.25 -10.93 -9.78
C HIS A 98 -1.28 -10.93 -9.65
N THR A 99 -1.86 -9.78 -9.33
CA THR A 99 -3.30 -9.57 -9.13
C THR A 99 -4.12 -10.01 -10.35
N LEU A 100 -3.77 -9.48 -11.52
CA LEU A 100 -4.52 -9.72 -12.76
C LEU A 100 -4.01 -10.95 -13.54
N GLY A 101 -2.87 -11.52 -13.14
CA GLY A 101 -2.21 -12.63 -13.82
C GLY A 101 -1.85 -12.30 -15.28
N ASN A 102 -1.83 -11.02 -15.64
CA ASN A 102 -1.63 -10.57 -17.00
C ASN A 102 -0.79 -9.29 -17.07
N ARG A 103 -0.40 -8.92 -18.29
CA ARG A 103 0.55 -7.83 -18.56
C ARG A 103 -0.01 -6.41 -18.41
N TRP A 104 -1.27 -6.27 -18.03
CA TRP A 104 -1.96 -4.98 -17.94
C TRP A 104 -2.16 -4.51 -16.50
N GLY A 105 -1.85 -5.37 -15.52
CA GLY A 105 -1.86 -4.98 -14.13
C GLY A 105 -0.65 -4.15 -13.73
N TRP A 106 -0.73 -3.61 -12.54
CA TRP A 106 0.19 -2.63 -11.97
C TRP A 106 0.82 -3.17 -10.71
N PHE A 107 2.12 -2.96 -10.59
CA PHE A 107 2.87 -3.30 -9.39
C PHE A 107 3.91 -2.22 -9.09
N MET A 108 4.54 -2.30 -7.92
CA MET A 108 5.66 -1.42 -7.59
C MET A 108 6.98 -2.10 -7.95
N MET A 109 7.85 -1.38 -8.67
CA MET A 109 9.19 -1.84 -9.03
C MET A 109 10.25 -0.90 -8.48
N ALA A 110 11.35 -1.45 -7.98
CA ALA A 110 12.53 -0.66 -7.66
C ALA A 110 13.35 -0.40 -8.93
N GLU A 111 13.33 0.85 -9.40
CA GLU A 111 14.05 1.29 -10.59
C GLU A 111 15.10 2.35 -10.27
N GLY A 112 16.18 2.34 -11.05
CA GLY A 112 17.21 3.37 -10.98
C GLY A 112 18.46 2.95 -11.73
N LYS A 113 19.30 3.91 -12.08
CA LYS A 113 20.57 3.62 -12.76
C LYS A 113 21.53 2.90 -11.81
N SER A 114 22.26 1.92 -12.32
CA SER A 114 23.38 1.32 -11.59
C SER A 114 24.42 2.40 -11.30
N GLY A 115 24.85 2.50 -10.04
CA GLY A 115 25.72 3.56 -9.54
C GLY A 115 27.00 3.00 -8.92
N LYS A 116 27.89 3.86 -8.44
CA LYS A 116 29.17 3.43 -7.83
C LYS A 116 29.05 2.92 -6.39
N SER A 117 27.86 2.96 -5.80
CA SER A 117 27.63 2.62 -4.38
C SER A 117 26.39 1.74 -4.24
N ALA A 118 26.36 0.94 -3.17
CA ALA A 118 25.13 0.24 -2.78
C ALA A 118 24.03 1.27 -2.57
N VAL A 119 22.85 0.97 -3.11
CA VAL A 119 21.69 1.86 -3.07
C VAL A 119 20.48 1.10 -2.56
N SER A 120 19.56 1.84 -1.93
CA SER A 120 18.32 1.28 -1.43
C SER A 120 17.15 2.14 -1.85
N ALA A 121 16.09 1.49 -2.33
CA ALA A 121 14.80 2.08 -2.59
C ALA A 121 13.87 1.75 -1.42
N ARG A 122 13.12 2.73 -0.91
CA ARG A 122 12.27 2.59 0.29
C ARG A 122 10.83 3.03 -0.01
N LEU A 123 9.89 2.08 0.04
CA LEU A 123 8.46 2.31 -0.13
C LEU A 123 7.81 2.29 1.25
N GLN A 124 7.18 3.40 1.64
CA GLN A 124 6.61 3.59 2.97
C GLN A 124 5.09 3.64 2.90
N SER A 125 4.42 2.93 3.81
CA SER A 125 2.97 2.93 3.94
C SER A 125 2.44 4.28 4.46
N PRO A 126 1.13 4.53 4.37
CA PRO A 126 0.44 5.47 5.25
C PRO A 126 0.72 5.18 6.72
N VAL A 127 0.40 6.14 7.60
CA VAL A 127 0.41 5.89 9.04
C VAL A 127 -0.74 4.94 9.38
N LEU A 128 -0.38 3.75 9.86
CA LEU A 128 -1.28 2.74 10.37
C LEU A 128 -1.36 2.88 11.90
N ARG A 129 -2.47 2.43 12.49
CA ARG A 129 -2.71 2.58 13.92
C ARG A 129 -3.15 1.26 14.53
N ASP A 130 -2.61 0.96 15.71
CA ASP A 130 -3.11 -0.07 16.62
C ASP A 130 -3.35 -1.44 15.96
N ALA A 131 -2.27 -2.18 15.69
CA ALA A 131 -2.37 -3.53 15.16
C ALA A 131 -2.54 -4.59 16.26
N ALA A 132 -3.50 -5.50 16.08
CA ALA A 132 -3.70 -6.66 16.95
C ALA A 132 -2.49 -7.62 16.95
N ALA A 133 -2.35 -8.40 18.03
CA ALA A 133 -1.27 -9.40 18.15
C ALA A 133 -1.31 -10.47 17.05
N THR A 134 -2.47 -10.67 16.43
CA THR A 134 -2.73 -11.59 15.32
C THR A 134 -2.44 -10.98 13.95
N CYS A 135 -1.96 -9.74 13.88
CA CYS A 135 -1.79 -9.04 12.62
C CYS A 135 -0.72 -9.71 11.72
N GLU A 136 -1.14 -10.01 10.50
CA GLU A 136 -0.37 -10.64 9.44
C GLU A 136 -0.21 -9.66 8.29
N ILE A 137 1.03 -9.47 7.84
CA ILE A 137 1.33 -8.78 6.60
C ILE A 137 1.66 -9.82 5.54
N HIS A 138 0.94 -9.77 4.43
CA HIS A 138 1.25 -10.52 3.23
C HIS A 138 1.76 -9.59 2.15
N VAL A 139 2.80 -10.03 1.45
CA VAL A 139 3.38 -9.31 0.32
C VAL A 139 3.68 -10.31 -0.77
N HIS A 140 3.19 -10.07 -1.98
CA HIS A 140 3.71 -10.75 -3.16
C HIS A 140 4.94 -9.99 -3.63
N TYR A 141 6.03 -10.72 -3.84
CA TYR A 141 7.29 -10.14 -4.25
C TYR A 141 7.95 -10.96 -5.34
N HIS A 142 8.65 -10.26 -6.22
CA HIS A 142 9.45 -10.83 -7.28
C HIS A 142 10.88 -10.32 -7.15
N MET A 143 11.84 -11.22 -7.27
CA MET A 143 13.26 -10.89 -7.27
C MET A 143 13.97 -11.77 -8.27
N SER A 144 14.61 -11.14 -9.25
CA SER A 144 15.37 -11.89 -10.25
C SER A 144 16.62 -11.15 -10.72
N ALA A 145 17.56 -11.91 -11.26
CA ALA A 145 18.73 -11.44 -11.96
C ALA A 145 18.84 -12.18 -13.30
N SER A 146 18.99 -11.45 -14.41
CA SER A 146 18.93 -12.00 -15.78
C SER A 146 19.85 -13.19 -16.02
N ASP A 147 21.06 -13.17 -15.45
CA ASP A 147 22.13 -14.13 -15.75
C ASP A 147 22.70 -14.80 -14.50
N SER A 148 21.97 -14.78 -13.38
CA SER A 148 22.45 -15.33 -12.12
C SER A 148 21.36 -16.07 -11.35
N PRO A 149 21.69 -17.24 -10.75
CA PRO A 149 20.78 -17.94 -9.84
C PRO A 149 20.62 -17.21 -8.50
N ARG A 150 21.44 -16.17 -8.24
CA ARG A 150 21.37 -15.33 -7.05
C ARG A 150 21.21 -13.86 -7.40
N VAL A 151 20.44 -13.16 -6.59
CA VAL A 151 20.33 -11.71 -6.62
C VAL A 151 21.33 -11.11 -5.64
N ASN A 152 22.16 -10.18 -6.12
CA ASN A 152 23.07 -9.39 -5.31
C ASN A 152 22.33 -8.22 -4.65
N GLY A 153 21.54 -8.55 -3.63
CA GLY A 153 20.68 -7.63 -2.91
C GLY A 153 19.59 -8.37 -2.12
N SER A 154 18.75 -7.62 -1.43
CA SER A 154 17.65 -8.17 -0.64
C SER A 154 16.42 -7.25 -0.67
N LEU A 155 15.26 -7.86 -0.48
CA LEU A 155 14.03 -7.16 -0.13
C LEU A 155 13.79 -7.36 1.36
N SER A 156 13.56 -6.30 2.10
CA SER A 156 13.27 -6.35 3.54
C SER A 156 12.02 -5.55 3.89
N LEU A 157 11.31 -6.03 4.91
CA LEU A 157 10.14 -5.37 5.48
C LEU A 157 10.50 -4.89 6.88
N HIS A 158 10.34 -3.59 7.09
CA HIS A 158 10.58 -2.95 8.38
C HIS A 158 9.29 -2.37 8.94
N LEU A 159 9.17 -2.38 10.26
CA LEU A 159 8.18 -1.66 11.03
C LEU A 159 8.86 -0.48 11.69
N ALA A 160 8.35 0.73 11.45
CA ALA A 160 8.83 1.95 12.07
C ALA A 160 7.73 2.56 12.94
N ASP A 161 8.03 2.77 14.21
CA ASP A 161 7.19 3.54 15.14
C ASP A 161 7.95 4.81 15.59
N ARG A 162 7.42 5.54 16.58
CA ARG A 162 8.05 6.79 17.07
C ARG A 162 9.40 6.57 17.79
N THR A 163 9.69 5.35 18.20
CA THR A 163 10.82 4.99 19.06
C THR A 163 11.91 4.25 18.30
N GLN A 164 11.54 3.41 17.32
CA GLN A 164 12.47 2.51 16.66
C GLN A 164 12.03 2.10 15.26
N THR A 165 12.95 1.47 14.55
CA THR A 165 12.67 0.73 13.30
C THR A 165 13.18 -0.70 13.45
N LEU A 166 12.29 -1.67 13.29
CA LEU A 166 12.57 -3.09 13.41
C LEU A 166 12.49 -3.75 12.03
N THR A 167 13.46 -4.60 11.69
CA THR A 167 13.35 -5.49 10.53
C THR A 167 12.52 -6.70 10.92
N LEU A 168 11.35 -6.86 10.31
CA LEU A 168 10.47 -7.99 10.58
C LEU A 168 10.75 -9.17 9.63
N TRP A 169 11.23 -8.88 8.42
CA TRP A 169 11.51 -9.88 7.42
C TRP A 169 12.59 -9.42 6.44
N GLU A 170 13.36 -10.36 5.93
CA GLU A 170 14.29 -10.17 4.84
C GLU A 170 14.27 -11.40 3.91
N SER A 171 14.27 -11.14 2.60
CA SER A 171 14.30 -12.17 1.58
C SER A 171 15.63 -12.92 1.57
N GLY A 172 15.59 -14.20 1.17
CA GLY A 172 16.80 -14.87 0.69
C GLY A 172 17.31 -14.26 -0.63
N GLN A 173 18.49 -14.71 -1.06
CA GLN A 173 19.15 -14.23 -2.29
C GLN A 173 18.76 -15.00 -3.55
N ASP A 174 17.84 -15.96 -3.46
CA ASP A 174 17.51 -16.83 -4.59
C ASP A 174 16.73 -16.07 -5.66
N SER A 175 17.25 -16.09 -6.89
CA SER A 175 16.65 -15.51 -8.08
C SER A 175 15.55 -16.42 -8.61
N ALA A 176 14.36 -15.87 -8.87
CA ALA A 176 13.25 -16.61 -9.46
C ALA A 176 12.44 -15.71 -10.40
N GLN A 177 12.01 -16.26 -11.54
CA GLN A 177 11.15 -15.58 -12.53
C GLN A 177 9.66 -15.68 -12.21
N THR A 178 9.32 -15.92 -10.93
CA THR A 178 7.95 -16.13 -10.47
C THR A 178 7.71 -15.34 -9.19
N TRP A 179 6.49 -14.84 -9.03
CA TRP A 179 6.05 -14.23 -7.78
C TRP A 179 6.15 -15.23 -6.62
N ARG A 180 6.61 -14.72 -5.47
CA ARG A 180 6.67 -15.41 -4.19
C ARG A 180 5.87 -14.63 -3.17
N ARG A 181 5.49 -15.27 -2.07
CA ARG A 181 4.72 -14.64 -0.99
C ARG A 181 5.54 -14.60 0.30
N ALA A 182 5.62 -13.44 0.90
CA ALA A 182 6.06 -13.28 2.29
C ALA A 182 4.83 -13.24 3.20
N LEU A 183 4.91 -13.90 4.35
CA LEU A 183 3.96 -13.79 5.46
C LEU A 183 4.75 -13.37 6.70
N VAL A 184 4.39 -12.22 7.26
CA VAL A 184 5.14 -11.57 8.34
C VAL A 184 4.19 -11.24 9.48
N PHE A 185 4.51 -11.72 10.68
CA PHE A 185 3.75 -11.41 11.89
C PHE A 185 4.34 -10.17 12.55
N THR A 186 3.49 -9.20 12.86
CA THR A 186 3.94 -7.94 13.49
C THR A 186 3.92 -8.00 15.02
N GLY A 187 3.10 -8.88 15.60
CA GLY A 187 2.77 -8.84 17.02
C GLY A 187 1.87 -7.66 17.37
N ARG A 188 1.70 -7.36 18.67
CA ARG A 188 0.88 -6.23 19.11
C ARG A 188 1.66 -4.94 18.91
N ILE A 189 1.09 -4.01 18.15
CA ILE A 189 1.62 -2.65 17.99
C ILE A 189 0.64 -1.65 18.59
N PRO A 190 0.95 -1.01 19.73
CA PRO A 190 0.15 0.10 20.24
C PRO A 190 0.54 1.42 19.54
N GLY A 191 -0.47 2.18 19.12
CA GLY A 191 -0.30 3.50 18.52
C GLY A 191 0.16 3.49 17.05
N ASP A 192 0.80 4.58 16.63
CA ASP A 192 1.13 4.86 15.24
C ASP A 192 2.38 4.11 14.78
N PHE A 193 2.28 3.48 13.62
CA PHE A 193 3.41 2.83 12.96
C PHE A 193 3.30 2.93 11.44
N GLN A 194 4.39 2.62 10.76
CA GLN A 194 4.47 2.52 9.31
C GLN A 194 5.24 1.26 8.92
N ILE A 195 4.87 0.68 7.78
CA ILE A 195 5.65 -0.37 7.14
C ILE A 195 6.53 0.25 6.07
N ILE A 196 7.78 -0.20 6.00
CA ILE A 196 8.76 0.23 5.02
C ILE A 196 9.30 -0.99 4.30
N LEU A 197 9.05 -1.08 3.00
CA LEU A 197 9.65 -2.07 2.11
C LEU A 197 10.93 -1.48 1.52
N THR A 198 12.05 -2.14 1.79
CA THR A 198 13.36 -1.71 1.30
C THR A 198 13.87 -2.72 0.28
N ALA A 199 14.09 -2.29 -0.96
CA ALA A 199 14.89 -3.05 -1.92
C ALA A 199 16.33 -2.54 -1.87
N SER A 200 17.27 -3.41 -1.55
CA SER A 200 18.69 -3.11 -1.51
C SER A 200 19.41 -3.84 -2.64
N ARG A 201 20.42 -3.20 -3.24
CA ARG A 201 21.29 -3.85 -4.23
C ARG A 201 22.72 -3.36 -4.11
N ASP A 202 23.66 -4.24 -4.45
CA ASP A 202 25.08 -3.87 -4.58
C ASP A 202 25.28 -2.90 -5.75
N ALA A 203 26.34 -2.09 -5.69
CA ALA A 203 26.65 -1.04 -6.68
C ALA A 203 26.60 -1.50 -8.15
N LEU A 204 27.09 -2.73 -8.41
CA LEU A 204 27.23 -3.29 -9.75
C LEU A 204 26.12 -4.30 -10.10
N SER A 205 25.11 -4.44 -9.24
CA SER A 205 24.03 -5.41 -9.40
C SER A 205 22.93 -4.88 -10.32
N HIS A 206 22.38 -5.78 -11.13
CA HIS A 206 21.22 -5.55 -11.99
C HIS A 206 20.00 -6.35 -11.52
N GLY A 207 19.93 -6.69 -10.22
CA GLY A 207 18.76 -7.34 -9.64
C GLY A 207 17.52 -6.46 -9.79
N ASP A 208 16.44 -7.06 -10.29
CA ASP A 208 15.12 -6.43 -10.37
C ASP A 208 14.27 -6.90 -9.18
N PHE A 209 13.63 -5.94 -8.52
CA PHE A 209 12.78 -6.15 -7.36
C PHE A 209 11.42 -5.55 -7.64
N ALA A 210 10.37 -6.33 -7.43
CA ALA A 210 9.00 -5.87 -7.51
C ALA A 210 8.17 -6.38 -6.34
N VAL A 211 7.17 -5.62 -5.95
CA VAL A 211 6.17 -5.98 -4.95
C VAL A 211 4.78 -5.67 -5.46
N ASP A 212 3.82 -6.50 -5.05
CA ASP A 212 2.43 -6.43 -5.43
C ASP A 212 1.57 -7.01 -4.29
N ASP A 213 0.26 -6.77 -4.31
CA ASP A 213 -0.72 -7.34 -3.38
C ASP A 213 -0.28 -7.23 -1.90
N LEU A 214 -0.09 -6.00 -1.42
CA LEU A 214 0.25 -5.72 -0.02
C LEU A 214 -1.00 -5.82 0.85
N GLU A 215 -1.11 -6.88 1.64
CA GLU A 215 -2.30 -7.15 2.45
C GLU A 215 -2.03 -7.19 3.95
N PHE A 216 -2.88 -6.52 4.72
CA PHE A 216 -2.96 -6.63 6.18
C PHE A 216 -4.18 -7.46 6.57
N ARG A 217 -3.95 -8.58 7.25
CA ARG A 217 -4.97 -9.52 7.70
C ARG A 217 -4.97 -9.62 9.22
N HIS A 218 -6.16 -9.76 9.81
CA HIS A 218 -6.35 -9.96 11.26
C HIS A 218 -5.68 -8.87 12.12
N CYS A 219 -5.56 -7.64 11.60
CA CYS A 219 -4.90 -6.52 12.27
C CYS A 219 -5.84 -5.68 13.13
N SER A 220 -7.16 -5.77 12.91
CA SER A 220 -8.15 -5.06 13.73
C SER A 220 -8.10 -5.53 15.18
N LEU A 221 -8.05 -4.58 16.13
CA LEU A 221 -8.36 -4.82 17.53
C LEU A 221 -9.88 -5.05 17.66
N GLN A 222 -10.38 -6.21 17.25
CA GLN A 222 -11.77 -6.55 17.55
C GLN A 222 -11.95 -6.43 19.08
N GLY A 223 -12.89 -5.58 19.49
CA GLY A 223 -13.25 -5.45 20.89
C GLY A 223 -13.59 -6.83 21.42
N ILE A 224 -12.92 -7.24 22.49
CA ILE A 224 -13.39 -8.34 23.32
C ILE A 224 -14.73 -7.84 23.90
N THR A 225 -15.84 -8.22 23.27
CA THR A 225 -17.20 -8.07 23.81
C THR A 225 -17.84 -9.42 23.89
#